data_AF-A0A518ALV0-F1
#
_entry.id   AF-A0A518ALV0-F1
#
_cell.length_a   1.000
_cell.length_b   1.000
_cell.length_c   1.000
_cell.angle_alpha   90.00
_cell.angle_beta   90.00
_cell.angle_gamma   90.00
#
_symmetry.space_group_name_H-M   'P 1'
#
loop_
_entity.id
_entity.type
_entity.pdbx_description
1 polymer ?
#
loop_
_entity_poly.entity_id
_entity_poly.type
_entity_poly.pdbx_seq_one_letter_code
_entity_poly.pdbx_strand_id
1 'polypeptide(L)'
;MIDEHGMKLGIPAAYVWLAMDRFVDHKDGLVRISYSKLSELTGQSERSVIRHVKKLIDSGYATLVSRGNSSKRSNVYQMTIPRVAKLNRSTSDTGDRGTSDTGGINL
;
A
#
# COMPACT_ATOMS: atom_id res chain seq x y z
N MET A 1 -8.48 10.81 0.34
CA MET A 1 -7.05 10.70 0.01
C MET A 1 -6.87 9.43 -0.79
N ILE A 2 -6.56 9.56 -2.08
CA ILE A 2 -6.23 8.44 -2.97
C ILE A 2 -4.71 8.37 -2.90
N ASP A 3 -4.19 7.22 -2.47
CA ASP A 3 -2.75 6.97 -2.49
C ASP A 3 -2.30 6.70 -3.94
N GLU A 4 -1.04 7.07 -4.20
CA GLU A 4 -0.31 6.98 -5.47
C GLU A 4 -0.30 5.59 -6.15
N HIS A 5 -0.87 4.57 -5.51
CA HIS A 5 -1.11 3.23 -6.04
C HIS A 5 -2.51 2.96 -6.63
N GLY A 6 -3.39 3.97 -6.75
CA GLY A 6 -4.64 3.85 -7.51
C GLY A 6 -5.75 2.98 -6.90
N MET A 7 -5.60 2.55 -5.64
CA MET A 7 -6.65 1.84 -4.90
C MET A 7 -7.07 2.61 -3.65
N LYS A 8 -8.38 2.87 -3.51
CA LYS A 8 -8.97 3.49 -2.31
C LYS A 8 -8.98 2.48 -1.15
N LEU A 9 -7.85 2.31 -0.45
CA LEU A 9 -7.93 1.90 0.94
C LEU A 9 -8.71 3.00 1.67
N GLY A 10 -9.89 2.68 2.20
CA GLY A 10 -10.57 3.61 3.09
C GLY A 10 -9.60 4.00 4.20
N ILE A 11 -9.58 5.28 4.59
CA ILE A 11 -8.68 5.84 5.63
C ILE A 11 -8.50 4.88 6.84
N PRO A 12 -9.55 4.20 7.34
CA PRO A 12 -9.41 3.25 8.46
C PRO A 12 -8.53 2.00 8.17
N ALA A 13 -8.49 1.51 6.94
CA ALA A 13 -7.66 0.37 6.54
C ALA A 13 -6.17 0.77 6.41
N ALA A 14 -5.89 2.00 5.97
CA ALA A 14 -4.54 2.53 5.90
C ALA A 14 -3.90 2.65 7.30
N TYR A 15 -4.66 3.05 8.32
CA TYR A 15 -4.17 3.06 9.71
C TYR A 15 -3.83 1.67 10.24
N VAL A 16 -4.62 0.65 9.87
CA VAL A 16 -4.31 -0.75 10.24
C VAL A 16 -3.04 -1.22 9.53
N TRP A 17 -2.87 -0.88 8.26
CA TRP A 17 -1.65 -1.21 7.50
C TRP A 17 -0.40 -0.55 8.11
N LEU A 18 -0.46 0.75 8.40
CA LEU A 18 0.64 1.47 9.07
C LEU A 18 0.96 0.91 10.46
N ALA A 19 -0.06 0.48 11.20
CA ALA A 19 0.13 -0.16 12.50
C ALA A 19 0.82 -1.52 12.35
N MET A 20 0.54 -2.29 11.30
CA MET A 20 1.22 -3.56 11.00
C MET A 20 2.68 -3.34 10.56
N ASP A 21 2.94 -2.32 9.73
CA ASP A 21 4.26 -1.99 9.21
C ASP A 21 5.29 -1.72 10.33
N ARG A 22 4.86 -1.05 11.41
CA ARG A 22 5.69 -0.80 12.61
C ARG A 22 6.18 -2.08 13.32
N PHE A 23 5.60 -3.24 13.03
CA PHE A 23 5.92 -4.52 13.67
C PHE A 23 6.50 -5.53 12.67
N VAL A 24 6.94 -5.08 11.50
CA VAL A 24 7.70 -5.92 10.56
C VAL A 24 9.03 -6.28 11.21
N ASP A 25 9.28 -7.57 11.37
CA ASP A 25 10.62 -8.07 11.70
C ASP A 25 11.48 -8.00 10.45
N HIS A 26 12.52 -7.16 10.47
CA HIS A 26 13.41 -6.96 9.33
C HIS A 26 14.28 -8.18 9.00
N LYS A 27 14.31 -9.22 9.84
CA LYS A 27 15.06 -10.46 9.58
C LYS A 27 14.32 -11.40 8.64
N ASP A 28 13.01 -11.54 8.79
CA ASP A 28 12.19 -12.47 8.01
C ASP A 28 11.06 -11.79 7.22
N GLY A 29 10.88 -10.48 7.39
CA GLY A 29 9.84 -9.70 6.73
C GLY A 29 8.43 -10.01 7.24
N LEU A 30 8.32 -10.64 8.42
CA LEU A 30 7.03 -11.07 8.97
C LEU A 30 6.56 -10.14 10.08
N VAL A 31 5.25 -9.91 10.11
CA VAL A 31 4.53 -9.18 11.15
C VAL A 31 3.85 -10.17 12.07
N ARG A 32 4.19 -10.15 13.36
CA ARG A 32 3.61 -11.01 14.39
C ARG A 32 2.77 -10.17 15.34
N ILE A 33 1.48 -10.04 15.07
CA ILE A 33 0.60 -9.15 15.85
C ILE A 33 -0.80 -9.74 16.05
N SER A 34 -1.40 -9.46 17.22
CA SER A 34 -2.77 -9.86 17.55
C SER A 34 -3.78 -8.78 17.12
N TYR A 35 -5.05 -9.17 16.93
CA TYR A 35 -6.11 -8.20 16.63
C TYR A 35 -6.36 -7.23 17.79
N SER A 36 -6.27 -7.72 19.03
CA SER A 36 -6.34 -6.90 20.25
C SER A 36 -5.27 -5.81 20.23
N LYS A 37 -4.02 -6.14 19.87
CA LYS A 37 -2.95 -5.13 19.81
C LYS A 37 -3.17 -4.11 18.70
N LEU A 38 -3.64 -4.54 17.53
CA LEU A 38 -4.01 -3.62 16.45
C LEU A 38 -5.20 -2.72 16.84
N SER A 39 -6.15 -3.24 17.63
CA SER A 39 -7.27 -2.48 18.16
C SER A 39 -6.80 -1.36 19.09
N GLU A 40 -5.89 -1.66 20.02
CA GLU A 40 -5.26 -0.66 20.90
C GLU A 40 -4.53 0.43 20.10
N LEU A 41 -3.74 0.04 19.10
CA LEU A 41 -2.91 0.96 18.32
C LEU A 41 -3.72 1.89 17.42
N THR A 42 -4.87 1.41 16.92
CA THR A 42 -5.70 2.15 15.97
C THR A 42 -6.90 2.83 16.61
N GLY A 43 -7.19 2.53 17.89
CA GLY A 43 -8.40 2.97 18.59
C GLY A 43 -9.70 2.38 18.00
N GLN A 44 -9.60 1.40 17.11
CA GLN A 44 -10.75 0.78 16.46
C GLN A 44 -11.16 -0.49 17.20
N SER A 45 -12.44 -0.87 17.14
CA SER A 45 -12.87 -2.18 17.67
C SER A 45 -12.19 -3.34 16.94
N GLU A 46 -11.94 -4.45 17.65
CA GLU A 46 -11.35 -5.66 17.05
C GLU A 46 -12.13 -6.14 15.83
N ARG A 47 -13.46 -6.06 15.85
CA ARG A 47 -14.30 -6.44 14.69
C ARG A 47 -14.02 -5.57 13.47
N SER A 48 -13.78 -4.27 13.66
CA SER A 48 -13.38 -3.35 12.60
C SER A 48 -11.98 -3.70 12.08
N VAL A 49 -11.03 -3.91 12.99
CA VAL A 49 -9.66 -4.34 12.66
C VAL A 49 -9.67 -5.62 11.82
N ILE A 50 -10.40 -6.65 12.23
CA ILE A 50 -10.51 -7.92 11.49
C ILE A 50 -11.04 -7.67 10.07
N ARG A 51 -12.07 -6.83 9.92
CA ARG A 51 -12.61 -6.46 8.61
C ARG A 51 -11.57 -5.74 7.76
N HIS A 52 -10.79 -4.83 8.33
CA HIS A 52 -9.76 -4.08 7.62
C HIS A 52 -8.55 -4.95 7.25
N VAL A 53 -8.08 -5.82 8.15
CA VAL A 53 -7.05 -6.81 7.85
C VAL A 53 -7.50 -7.71 6.71
N LYS A 54 -8.75 -8.20 6.74
CA LYS A 54 -9.30 -8.98 5.63
C LYS A 54 -9.27 -8.20 4.31
N LYS A 55 -9.67 -6.92 4.31
CA LYS A 55 -9.58 -6.07 3.10
C LYS A 55 -8.15 -5.92 2.59
N LEU A 56 -7.17 -5.76 3.48
CA LEU A 56 -5.75 -5.68 3.11
C LEU A 56 -5.29 -6.99 2.45
N ILE A 57 -5.74 -8.14 2.96
CA ILE A 57 -5.46 -9.44 2.37
C ILE A 57 -6.13 -9.60 1.00
N ASP A 58 -7.44 -9.34 0.92
CA ASP A 58 -8.22 -9.44 -0.32
C ASP A 58 -7.67 -8.50 -1.41
N SER A 59 -7.04 -7.39 -1.01
CA SER A 59 -6.42 -6.40 -1.90
C SER A 59 -4.95 -6.68 -2.20
N GLY A 60 -4.37 -7.75 -1.63
CA GLY A 60 -2.97 -8.15 -1.88
C GLY A 60 -1.89 -7.34 -1.15
N TYR A 61 -2.25 -6.51 -0.17
CA TYR A 61 -1.29 -5.72 0.64
C TYR A 61 -0.69 -6.53 1.80
N ALA A 62 -1.33 -7.63 2.18
CA ALA A 62 -0.82 -8.53 3.21
C ALA A 62 -1.22 -9.97 2.87
N THR A 63 -0.41 -10.93 3.28
CA THR A 63 -0.76 -12.35 3.21
C THR A 63 -0.73 -12.93 4.62
N LEU A 64 -1.78 -13.66 4.99
CA LEU A 64 -1.80 -14.40 6.24
C LEU A 64 -0.94 -15.66 6.10
N VAL A 65 0.19 -15.70 6.80
CA VAL A 65 1.15 -16.82 6.75
C VAL A 65 0.78 -17.90 7.77
N SER A 66 0.36 -17.48 8.97
CA SER A 66 -0.08 -18.41 10.01
C SER A 66 -1.14 -17.76 10.89
N ARG A 67 -2.20 -18.50 11.20
CA ARG A 67 -3.10 -18.11 12.29
C ARG A 67 -2.48 -18.47 13.62
N GLY A 68 -2.65 -17.59 14.59
CA GLY A 68 -2.47 -17.93 15.98
C GLY A 68 -3.50 -18.98 16.40
N ASN A 69 -3.09 -20.01 17.13
CA ASN A 69 -4.02 -20.91 17.83
C ASN A 69 -4.12 -20.51 19.31
N SER A 70 -4.88 -21.23 20.13
CA SER A 70 -5.04 -20.94 21.57
C SER A 70 -3.71 -20.76 22.34
N SER A 71 -2.62 -21.39 21.90
CA SER A 71 -1.26 -21.24 22.46
C SER A 71 -0.46 -20.07 21.87
N LYS A 72 -0.74 -19.67 20.62
CA LYS A 72 -0.11 -18.51 19.94
C LYS A 72 -1.15 -17.41 19.78
N ARG A 73 -1.18 -16.44 20.69
CA ARG A 73 -2.18 -15.36 20.70
C ARG A 73 -2.07 -14.35 19.53
N SER A 74 -1.08 -14.51 18.65
CA SER A 74 -0.79 -13.59 17.55
C SER A 74 -0.86 -14.30 16.20
N ASN A 75 -1.43 -13.61 15.22
CA ASN A 75 -1.37 -14.04 13.82
C ASN A 75 -0.04 -13.58 13.21
N VAL A 76 0.41 -14.31 12.19
CA VAL A 76 1.62 -13.99 11.43
C VAL A 76 1.23 -13.59 10.02
N TYR A 77 1.64 -12.40 9.62
CA TYR A 77 1.37 -11.83 8.32
C TYR A 77 2.68 -11.54 7.60
N GLN A 78 2.66 -11.62 6.27
CA GLN A 78 3.70 -11.09 5.42
C GLN A 78 3.14 -9.84 4.74
N MET A 79 3.78 -8.70 4.97
CA MET A 79 3.42 -7.44 4.31
C MET A 79 3.89 -7.51 2.86
N THR A 80 2.99 -7.22 1.92
CA THR A 80 3.36 -7.09 0.52
C THR A 80 3.33 -5.61 0.19
N ILE A 81 4.50 -5.01 -0.03
CA ILE A 81 4.55 -3.70 -0.66
C ILE A 81 3.98 -3.94 -2.06
N PRO A 82 2.84 -3.32 -2.45
CA PRO A 82 2.41 -3.40 -3.83
C PRO A 82 3.61 -2.91 -4.64
N ARG A 83 4.12 -3.74 -5.54
CA ARG A 83 5.14 -3.29 -6.48
C ARG A 83 4.53 -2.06 -7.13
N VAL A 84 5.00 -0.86 -6.76
CA VAL A 84 4.81 0.33 -7.57
C VAL A 84 5.25 -0.17 -8.93
N ALA A 85 4.32 -0.37 -9.86
CA ALA A 85 4.70 -0.59 -11.24
C ALA A 85 5.63 0.58 -11.49
N LYS A 86 6.93 0.29 -11.68
CA LYS A 86 7.94 1.30 -11.93
C LYS A 86 7.29 2.24 -12.92
N LEU A 87 6.96 3.44 -12.48
CA LEU A 87 6.49 4.47 -13.38
C LEU A 87 7.76 4.76 -14.18
N ASN A 88 7.96 4.00 -15.25
CA ASN A 88 8.82 4.37 -16.34
C ASN A 88 8.19 5.63 -16.91
N ARG A 89 8.37 6.75 -16.21
CA ARG A 89 8.33 8.06 -16.81
C ARG A 89 9.60 8.11 -17.66
N SER A 90 9.56 7.42 -18.80
CA SER A 90 10.32 7.84 -19.96
C SER A 90 9.91 9.29 -20.16
N THR A 91 10.80 10.19 -19.80
CA THR A 91 10.74 11.60 -20.18
C THR A 91 10.93 11.65 -21.68
N SER A 92 9.84 11.37 -22.39
CA SER A 92 9.67 11.58 -23.82
C SER A 92 8.55 12.58 -23.98
N ASP A 93 8.73 13.79 -23.45
CA ASP A 93 8.13 14.98 -24.06
C ASP A 93 8.67 16.24 -23.39
N THR A 94 9.28 17.11 -24.18
CA THR A 94 9.09 18.58 -24.23
C THR A 94 10.32 19.18 -24.88
N GLY A 95 10.23 19.35 -26.19
CA GLY A 95 11.17 20.13 -26.99
C GLY A 95 10.56 20.60 -28.32
N ASP A 96 9.23 20.59 -28.45
CA ASP A 96 8.56 21.32 -29.52
C ASP A 96 8.48 22.80 -29.10
N ARG A 97 9.39 23.61 -29.65
CA ARG A 97 9.23 25.06 -29.69
C ARG A 97 9.62 25.50 -31.10
N GLY A 98 8.61 25.62 -31.94
CA GLY A 98 8.74 26.00 -33.33
C GLY A 98 9.23 27.43 -33.52
N THR A 99 9.78 27.64 -34.71
CA THR A 99 9.62 28.88 -35.48
C THR A 99 9.40 28.48 -36.93
N SER A 100 8.13 28.31 -37.30
CA SER A 100 7.71 28.45 -38.69
C SER A 100 7.55 29.94 -38.94
N ASP A 101 8.44 30.54 -39.73
CA ASP A 101 8.13 31.78 -40.44
C ASP A 101 8.52 31.59 -41.90
N THR A 102 7.54 31.12 -42.65
CA THR A 102 7.56 31.01 -44.11
C THR A 102 7.14 32.36 -44.66
N GLY A 103 8.08 33.12 -45.21
CA GLY A 103 7.81 34.36 -45.91
C GLY A 103 8.50 34.40 -47.27
N GLY A 104 7.70 34.28 -48.34
CA GLY A 104 7.99 34.94 -49.62
C GLY A 104 8.56 34.10 -50.76
N ILE A 105 7.71 33.83 -51.74
CA ILE A 105 8.00 33.33 -53.10
C ILE A 105 8.31 34.50 -54.06
N ASN A 106 9.20 34.21 -55.04
CA ASN A 106 9.38 34.78 -56.40
C ASN A 106 9.76 36.27 -56.61
N LEU A 107 10.97 36.49 -57.14
CA LEU A 107 11.26 36.98 -58.52
C LEU A 107 12.74 36.80 -58.86
#